data_AF-A0A958AT57-F1
#
_entry.id   AF-A0A958AT57-F1
#
_cell.length_a   1.000
_cell.length_b   1.000
_cell.length_c   1.000
_cell.angle_alpha   90.00
_cell.angle_beta   90.00
_cell.angle_gamma   90.00
#
_symmetry.space_group_name_H-M   'P 1'
#
loop_
_entity.id
_entity.type
_entity.pdbx_description
1 polymer ?
#
loop_
_entity_poly.entity_id
_entity_poly.type
_entity_poly.pdbx_seq_one_letter_code
_entity_poly.pdbx_strand_id
1 'polypeptide(L)'
;MNVNQTPIYNAANLAMFMVNVSHLLLPLFRPTGPNFSVNNLKAHFRGRKYLTETLKLLLQLPKPIVIDQIFANIVRIGSINRL
;
A
#
# COMPACT_ATOMS: atom_id res chain seq x y z
N MET A 1 -23.12 -3.50 -34.44
CA MET A 1 -22.11 -3.10 -33.45
C MET A 1 -20.88 -3.97 -33.66
N ASN A 2 -19.85 -3.44 -34.33
CA ASN A 2 -18.64 -4.19 -34.69
C ASN A 2 -17.53 -3.82 -33.70
N VAL A 3 -17.44 -4.56 -32.59
CA VAL A 3 -16.39 -4.34 -31.58
C VAL A 3 -15.31 -5.39 -31.83
N ASN A 4 -14.12 -4.95 -32.23
CA ASN A 4 -12.97 -5.84 -32.39
C ASN A 4 -12.55 -6.37 -31.02
N GLN A 5 -12.44 -7.70 -30.89
CA GLN A 5 -12.01 -8.33 -29.65
C GLN A 5 -10.52 -8.02 -29.39
N THR A 6 -10.23 -7.23 -28.35
CA THR A 6 -8.86 -7.00 -27.87
C THR A 6 -8.55 -7.96 -26.72
N PRO A 7 -7.54 -8.84 -26.86
CA PRO A 7 -7.18 -9.75 -25.78
C PRO A 7 -6.55 -8.99 -24.60
N ILE A 8 -7.12 -9.15 -23.41
CA ILE A 8 -6.70 -8.50 -22.16
C ILE A 8 -5.94 -9.42 -21.19
N TYR A 9 -5.45 -10.57 -21.68
CA TYR A 9 -4.88 -11.64 -20.84
C TYR A 9 -3.82 -11.14 -19.84
N ASN A 10 -2.91 -10.27 -20.27
CA ASN A 10 -1.85 -9.76 -19.38
C ASN A 10 -2.40 -8.96 -18.20
N ALA A 11 -3.32 -8.02 -18.47
CA ALA A 11 -3.93 -7.20 -17.43
C ALA A 11 -4.80 -8.04 -16.48
N ALA A 12 -5.57 -8.99 -17.03
CA ALA A 12 -6.39 -9.91 -16.23
C ALA A 12 -5.52 -10.80 -15.33
N ASN A 13 -4.47 -11.40 -15.87
CA ASN A 13 -3.53 -12.25 -15.12
C ASN A 13 -2.83 -11.47 -14.02
N LEU A 14 -2.38 -10.23 -14.31
CA LEU A 14 -1.76 -9.37 -13.30
C LEU A 14 -2.74 -9.00 -12.18
N ALA A 15 -4.00 -8.69 -12.50
CA ALA A 15 -5.01 -8.39 -11.51
C ALA A 15 -5.27 -9.59 -10.58
N MET A 16 -5.41 -10.79 -11.14
CA MET A 16 -5.55 -12.02 -10.35
C MET A 16 -4.32 -12.30 -9.49
N PHE A 17 -3.12 -12.09 -10.04
CA PHE A 17 -1.88 -12.23 -9.27
C PHE A 17 -1.82 -11.28 -8.08
N MET A 18 -2.21 -10.01 -8.25
CA MET A 18 -2.22 -9.02 -7.17
C MET A 18 -3.20 -9.36 -6.03
N VAL A 19 -4.27 -10.11 -6.31
CA VAL A 19 -5.17 -10.67 -5.29
C VAL A 19 -4.41 -11.68 -4.43
N ASN A 20 -3.72 -12.65 -5.04
CA ASN A 20 -2.94 -13.66 -4.32
C ASN A 20 -1.82 -13.04 -3.47
N VAL A 21 -1.09 -12.06 -4.03
CA VAL A 21 -0.07 -11.32 -3.28
C VAL A 21 -0.67 -10.61 -2.06
N SER A 22 -1.84 -9.97 -2.22
CA SER A 22 -2.52 -9.30 -1.12
C SER A 22 -2.89 -10.29 -0.01
N HIS A 23 -3.47 -11.44 -0.38
CA HIS A 23 -3.84 -12.48 0.59
C HIS A 23 -2.64 -13.10 1.30
N LEU A 24 -1.51 -13.28 0.61
CA LEU A 24 -0.27 -13.77 1.21
C LEU A 24 0.30 -12.79 2.24
N LEU A 25 0.18 -11.49 1.99
CA LEU A 25 0.75 -10.46 2.87
C LEU A 25 -0.14 -10.14 4.08
N LEU A 26 -1.46 -10.22 3.97
CA LEU A 26 -2.39 -9.89 5.05
C LEU A 26 -2.07 -10.55 6.41
N PRO A 27 -1.74 -11.85 6.49
CA PRO A 27 -1.39 -12.51 7.76
C PRO A 27 -0.23 -11.86 8.51
N LEU A 28 0.70 -11.20 7.82
CA LEU A 28 1.83 -10.53 8.46
C LEU A 28 1.42 -9.29 9.27
N PHE A 29 0.27 -8.69 8.95
CA PHE A 29 -0.23 -7.47 9.58
C PHE A 29 -1.37 -7.71 10.57
N ARG A 30 -1.98 -8.90 10.54
CA ARG A 30 -3.10 -9.24 11.44
C ARG A 30 -2.75 -9.37 12.93
N PRO A 31 -1.51 -9.73 13.35
CA PRO A 31 -1.14 -9.72 14.76
C PRO A 31 -1.27 -8.35 15.43
N THR A 32 -1.03 -7.27 14.68
CA THR A 32 -1.14 -5.89 15.18
C THR A 32 -2.51 -5.27 14.91
N GLY A 33 -3.29 -5.83 13.98
CA GLY A 33 -4.64 -5.36 13.67
C GLY A 33 -5.50 -6.48 13.10
N PRO A 34 -6.37 -7.13 13.90
CA PRO A 34 -7.21 -8.24 13.45
C PRO A 34 -8.07 -7.89 12.23
N ASN A 35 -8.48 -6.62 12.11
CA ASN A 35 -9.31 -6.08 11.03
C ASN A 35 -8.49 -5.48 9.86
N PHE A 36 -7.19 -5.78 9.77
CA PHE A 36 -6.34 -5.24 8.70
C PHE A 36 -6.83 -5.71 7.32
N SER A 37 -7.16 -4.76 6.45
CA SER A 37 -7.74 -4.99 5.13
C SER A 37 -6.73 -4.80 3.99
N VAL A 38 -7.08 -5.24 2.78
CA VAL A 38 -6.29 -4.98 1.56
C VAL A 38 -6.12 -3.47 1.32
N ASN A 39 -7.11 -2.64 1.70
CA ASN A 39 -6.99 -1.19 1.56
C ASN A 39 -5.99 -0.61 2.56
N ASN A 40 -5.92 -1.14 3.78
CA ASN A 40 -4.86 -0.79 4.73
C ASN A 40 -3.48 -1.24 4.22
N LEU A 41 -3.38 -2.42 3.60
CA LEU A 41 -2.14 -2.90 2.99
C LEU A 41 -1.66 -1.95 1.88
N LYS A 42 -2.58 -1.50 1.02
CA LYS A 42 -2.28 -0.49 -0.01
C LYS A 42 -1.83 0.83 0.61
N ALA A 43 -2.51 1.29 1.66
CA ALA A 43 -2.15 2.51 2.39
C ALA A 43 -0.74 2.41 2.99
N HIS A 44 -0.36 1.26 3.53
CA HIS A 44 0.97 1.01 4.07
C HIS A 44 2.08 1.19 3.01
N PHE A 45 1.97 0.49 1.88
CA PHE A 45 2.99 0.59 0.81
C PHE A 45 2.98 1.95 0.11
N ARG A 46 1.81 2.56 -0.12
CA ARG A 46 1.71 3.92 -0.65
C ARG A 46 2.30 4.94 0.30
N GLY A 47 2.01 4.83 1.59
CA GLY A 47 2.58 5.69 2.62
C GLY A 47 4.09 5.65 2.63
N ARG A 48 4.70 4.47 2.42
CA ARG A 48 6.15 4.31 2.34
C ARG A 48 6.70 5.01 1.11
N LYS A 49 6.07 4.81 -0.05
CA LYS A 49 6.45 5.50 -1.29
C LYS A 49 6.37 7.01 -1.13
N TYR A 50 5.25 7.53 -0.62
CA TYR A 50 5.05 8.97 -0.44
C TYR A 50 6.05 9.56 0.54
N LEU A 51 6.28 8.89 1.67
CA LEU A 51 7.29 9.32 2.64
C LEU A 51 8.67 9.40 1.98
N THR A 52 9.11 8.35 1.29
CA THR A 52 10.40 8.33 0.60
C THR A 52 10.54 9.47 -0.40
N GLU A 53 9.51 9.74 -1.21
CA GLU A 53 9.55 10.86 -2.16
C GLU A 53 9.56 12.22 -1.44
N THR A 54 8.80 12.38 -0.35
CA THR A 54 8.81 13.63 0.42
C THR A 54 10.13 13.88 1.16
N LEU A 55 10.79 12.83 1.68
CA LEU A 55 12.07 12.96 2.36
C LEU A 55 13.17 13.47 1.43
N LYS A 56 13.12 13.13 0.13
CA LYS A 56 14.06 13.64 -0.89
C LYS A 56 13.96 15.15 -1.09
N LEU A 57 12.82 15.76 -0.75
CA LEU A 57 12.59 17.19 -0.88
C LEU A 57 13.10 17.98 0.34
N LEU A 58 13.50 17.31 1.42
CA LEU A 58 14.01 17.96 2.62
C LEU A 58 15.49 18.27 2.47
N LEU A 59 15.88 19.49 2.84
CA LEU A 59 17.27 19.93 2.92
C LEU A 59 18.09 19.12 3.95
N GLN A 60 17.44 18.66 5.01
CA GLN A 60 18.03 17.84 6.06
C GLN A 60 17.10 16.70 6.43
N LEU A 61 17.66 15.50 6.58
CA LEU A 61 16.88 14.33 6.93
C LEU A 61 16.48 14.39 8.42
N PRO A 62 15.20 14.17 8.77
CA PRO A 62 14.80 14.06 10.16
C PRO A 62 15.45 12.87 10.87
N LYS A 63 15.45 12.90 12.21
CA LYS A 63 15.88 11.74 13.01
C LYS A 63 15.01 10.52 12.69
N PRO A 64 15.55 9.29 12.69
CA PRO A 64 14.81 8.08 12.33
C PRO A 64 13.48 7.91 13.09
N ILE A 65 13.46 8.18 14.39
CA ILE A 65 12.24 8.10 15.22
C ILE A 65 11.12 9.01 14.71
N VAL A 66 11.46 10.19 14.17
CA VAL A 66 10.49 11.14 13.62
C VAL A 66 9.98 10.63 12.28
N ILE A 67 10.85 10.01 11.48
CA ILE A 67 10.45 9.38 10.20
C ILE A 67 9.45 8.25 10.46
N ASP A 68 9.68 7.40 11.46
CA ASP A 68 8.77 6.31 11.82
C ASP A 68 7.41 6.84 12.30
N GLN A 69 7.41 7.91 13.10
CA GLN A 69 6.16 8.56 13.54
C GLN A 69 5.39 9.20 12.38
N ILE A 70 6.09 9.86 11.45
CA ILE A 70 5.47 10.42 10.25
C ILE A 70 4.91 9.28 9.40
N PHE A 71 5.66 8.18 9.21
CA PHE A 71 5.21 7.02 8.47
C PHE A 71 3.92 6.45 9.06
N ALA A 72 3.89 6.19 10.37
CA ALA A 72 2.71 5.67 11.05
C ALA A 72 1.48 6.59 10.86
N ASN A 73 1.68 7.91 10.92
CA ASN A 73 0.62 8.87 10.66
C ASN A 73 0.12 8.86 9.21
N ILE A 74 1.03 8.83 8.23
CA ILE A 74 0.67 8.77 6.80
C ILE A 74 -0.13 7.50 6.50
N VAL A 75 0.33 6.34 7.01
CA VAL A 75 -0.39 5.08 6.84
C VAL A 75 -1.78 5.15 7.45
N ARG A 76 -1.91 5.76 8.64
CA ARG A 76 -3.20 5.96 9.31
C ARG A 76 -4.16 6.83 8.50
N ILE A 77 -3.68 7.88 7.82
CA ILE A 77 -4.51 8.74 6.97
C ILE A 77 -5.11 7.96 5.80
N GLY A 78 -4.33 7.07 5.17
CA GLY A 78 -4.79 6.28 4.03
C GLY A 78 -5.54 5.00 4.40
N SER A 79 -5.54 4.60 5.67
CA SER A 79 -6.15 3.34 6.13
C SER A 79 -7.64 3.49 6.36
N ILE A 80 -8.41 2.42 6.07
CA ILE A 80 -9.86 2.39 6.27
C ILE A 80 -10.19 1.87 7.66
N ASN A 81 -9.61 0.72 8.03
CA ASN A 81 -9.78 0.19 9.38
C ASN A 81 -8.63 0.74 10.22
N ARG A 82 -8.95 1.39 11.33
CA ARG A 82 -7.93 1.80 12.30
C ARG A 82 -7.27 0.54 12.87
N LEU A 83 -5.93 0.53 12.81
CA LEU A 83 -5.08 -0.36 13.57
C LEU A 83 -5.27 -0.09 15.06
#